data_AF-A0A4S0RV66-F1
#
_entry.id   AF-A0A4S0RV66-F1
#
_cell.length_a   1.000
_cell.length_b   1.000
_cell.length_c   1.000
_cell.angle_alpha   90.00
_cell.angle_beta   90.00
_cell.angle_gamma   90.00
#
_symmetry.space_group_name_H-M   'P 1'
#
loop_
_entity.id
_entity.type
_entity.pdbx_description
1 polymer ?
#
loop_
_entity_poly.entity_id
_entity_poly.type
_entity_poly.pdbx_seq_one_letter_code
_entity_poly.pdbx_strand_id
1 'polypeptide(L)'
;MIHPTRMLSAKTLADPRSKQARADLETFASDERMVQLCNLEAMDQIRQWRADFQPERVVPYATAEEKITGTTIAADGAAFRSGKNWYGLKFKCQLAQDGESVIGFEFLVGDPVARDRWNELGLPAVH
;
A
#
# COMPACT_ATOMS: atom_id res chain seq x y z
N MET A 1 -9.15 -13.64 0.09
CA MET A 1 -8.34 -12.49 0.52
C MET A 1 -8.13 -12.61 2.03
N ILE A 2 -7.12 -11.94 2.57
CA ILE A 2 -6.88 -11.81 4.01
C ILE A 2 -7.64 -10.57 4.48
N HIS A 3 -8.35 -10.67 5.60
CA HIS A 3 -9.18 -9.60 6.14
C HIS A 3 -8.71 -9.24 7.55
N PRO A 4 -7.81 -8.25 7.69
CA PRO A 4 -7.40 -7.75 9.00
C PRO A 4 -8.57 -7.18 9.79
N THR A 5 -8.61 -7.47 11.09
CA THR A 5 -9.63 -6.95 12.00
C THR A 5 -9.24 -5.63 12.65
N ARG A 6 -8.04 -5.11 12.37
CA ARG A 6 -7.50 -3.86 12.93
C ARG A 6 -6.65 -3.16 11.88
N MET A 7 -6.84 -1.85 11.73
CA MET A 7 -6.05 -1.02 10.82
C MET A 7 -4.81 -0.50 11.54
N LEU A 8 -3.68 -0.41 10.84
CA LEU A 8 -2.35 -0.22 11.44
C LEU A 8 -1.69 1.12 11.08
N SER A 9 -2.01 1.69 9.91
CA SER A 9 -1.45 2.95 9.40
C SER A 9 -1.53 4.10 10.41
N ALA A 10 -2.66 4.25 11.11
CA ALA A 10 -2.84 5.28 12.13
C ALA A 10 -1.83 5.15 13.28
N LYS A 11 -1.53 3.93 13.73
CA LYS A 11 -0.51 3.68 14.77
C LYS A 11 0.88 4.04 14.25
N THR A 12 1.18 3.73 13.00
CA THR A 12 2.46 4.07 12.35
C THR A 12 2.63 5.58 12.21
N LEU A 13 1.60 6.30 11.80
CA LEU A 13 1.63 7.77 11.67
C LEU A 13 1.70 8.49 13.02
N ALA A 14 1.15 7.89 14.08
CA ALA A 14 1.26 8.42 15.44
C ALA A 14 2.68 8.33 16.02
N ASP A 15 3.56 7.47 15.47
CA ASP A 15 4.95 7.38 15.90
C ASP A 15 5.69 8.71 15.59
N PRO A 16 6.42 9.31 16.56
CA PRO A 16 7.18 10.54 16.33
C PRO A 16 8.16 10.45 15.16
N ARG A 17 8.68 9.26 14.85
CA ARG A 17 9.61 9.01 13.73
C ARG A 17 8.93 9.21 12.36
N SER A 18 7.61 9.11 12.29
CA SER A 18 6.81 9.30 11.07
C SER A 18 6.48 10.77 10.78
N LYS A 19 7.20 11.73 11.37
CA LYS A 19 6.97 13.17 11.14
C LYS A 19 7.04 13.54 9.66
N GLN A 20 8.04 13.04 8.92
CA GLN A 20 8.18 13.34 7.49
C GLN A 20 7.02 12.75 6.68
N ALA A 21 6.66 11.49 6.94
CA ALA A 21 5.53 10.84 6.26
C ALA A 21 4.21 11.62 6.44
N ARG A 22 3.95 12.15 7.65
CA ARG A 22 2.79 13.03 7.90
C ARG A 22 2.87 14.32 7.09
N ALA A 23 4.03 14.98 7.08
CA ALA A 23 4.22 16.20 6.30
C ALA A 23 4.04 15.94 4.78
N ASP A 24 4.56 14.82 4.26
CA ASP A 24 4.40 14.44 2.85
C ASP A 24 2.92 14.22 2.51
N LEU A 25 2.17 13.53 3.38
CA LEU A 25 0.72 13.31 3.23
C LEU A 25 -0.08 14.61 3.11
N GLU A 26 0.33 15.68 3.80
CA GLU A 26 -0.31 17.00 3.72
C GLU A 26 -0.08 17.69 2.37
N THR A 27 0.97 17.30 1.62
CA THR A 27 1.29 17.90 0.31
C THR A 27 0.53 17.28 -0.85
N PHE A 28 0.01 16.06 -0.69
CA PHE A 28 -0.70 15.36 -1.75
C PHE A 28 -2.13 15.87 -1.95
N ALA A 29 -2.61 15.82 -3.19
CA ALA A 29 -4.03 15.98 -3.49
C ALA A 29 -4.87 14.91 -2.77
N SER A 30 -6.16 15.17 -2.56
CA SER A 30 -7.04 14.30 -1.75
C SER A 30 -6.96 12.82 -2.13
N ASP A 31 -7.13 12.50 -3.41
CA ASP A 31 -7.14 11.11 -3.90
C ASP A 31 -5.76 10.46 -3.76
N GLU A 32 -4.70 11.19 -4.08
CA GLU A 32 -3.32 10.71 -3.92
C GLU A 32 -3.00 10.45 -2.45
N ARG A 33 -3.42 11.32 -1.55
CA ARG A 33 -3.26 11.13 -0.10
C ARG A 33 -3.97 9.86 0.38
N MET A 34 -5.18 9.58 -0.11
CA MET A 34 -5.89 8.34 0.18
C MET A 34 -5.11 7.11 -0.30
N VAL A 35 -4.58 7.16 -1.54
CA VAL A 35 -3.73 6.08 -2.09
C VAL A 35 -2.49 5.86 -1.23
N GLN A 36 -1.80 6.93 -0.81
CA GLN A 36 -0.62 6.82 0.05
C GLN A 36 -0.94 6.22 1.42
N LEU A 37 -2.08 6.59 2.03
CA LEU A 37 -2.56 5.97 3.27
C LEU A 37 -2.84 4.47 3.10
N CYS A 38 -3.49 4.08 2.00
CA CYS A 38 -3.76 2.67 1.71
C CYS A 38 -2.48 1.88 1.42
N ASN A 39 -1.49 2.48 0.76
CA ASN A 39 -0.17 1.88 0.56
C ASN A 39 0.56 1.66 1.88
N LEU A 40 0.49 2.63 2.81
CA LEU A 40 1.04 2.50 4.15
C LEU A 40 0.36 1.35 4.93
N GLU A 41 -0.98 1.31 4.89
CA GLU A 41 -1.75 0.22 5.50
C GLU A 41 -1.35 -1.14 4.92
N ALA A 42 -1.22 -1.26 3.60
CA ALA A 42 -0.80 -2.49 2.94
C ALA A 42 0.56 -2.98 3.46
N MET A 43 1.54 -2.08 3.57
CA MET A 43 2.88 -2.42 4.07
C MET A 43 2.84 -2.90 5.52
N ASP A 44 2.08 -2.23 6.38
CA ASP A 44 1.97 -2.60 7.79
C ASP A 44 1.23 -3.94 7.96
N GLN A 45 0.16 -4.18 7.20
CA GLN A 45 -0.59 -5.43 7.23
C GLN A 45 0.22 -6.61 6.71
N ILE A 46 0.97 -6.44 5.63
CA ILE A 46 1.84 -7.50 5.09
C ILE A 46 2.94 -7.85 6.11
N ARG A 47 3.57 -6.85 6.74
CA ARG A 47 4.58 -7.05 7.79
C ARG A 47 4.01 -7.79 9.01
N GLN A 48 2.78 -7.45 9.41
CA GLN A 48 2.08 -8.08 10.53
C GLN A 48 1.63 -9.52 10.20
N TRP A 49 1.27 -9.79 8.95
CA TRP A 49 0.77 -11.10 8.51
C TRP A 49 1.89 -12.14 8.32
N ARG A 50 3.04 -11.74 7.75
CA ARG A 50 4.22 -12.60 7.63
C ARG A 50 5.50 -11.81 7.90
N ALA A 51 6.19 -12.17 8.99
CA ALA A 51 7.41 -11.50 9.44
C ALA A 51 8.59 -11.57 8.45
N ASP A 52 8.58 -12.56 7.54
CA ASP A 52 9.59 -12.69 6.47
C ASP A 52 9.50 -11.57 5.44
N PHE A 53 8.35 -10.92 5.32
CA PHE A 53 8.22 -9.72 4.51
C PHE A 53 8.57 -8.47 5.31
N GLN A 54 9.42 -7.66 4.70
CA GLN A 54 9.76 -6.32 5.15
C GLN A 54 9.41 -5.37 4.01
N PRO A 55 8.12 -4.97 3.87
CA PRO A 55 7.69 -4.11 2.78
C PRO A 55 8.32 -2.73 2.90
N GLU A 56 8.87 -2.26 1.79
CA GLU A 56 9.58 -0.97 1.68
C GLU A 56 8.81 0.02 0.79
N ARG A 57 8.02 -0.51 -0.15
CA ARG A 57 7.27 0.27 -1.14
C ARG A 57 6.09 -0.53 -1.67
N VAL A 58 5.02 0.17 -2.03
CA VAL A 58 3.89 -0.34 -2.82
C VAL A 58 3.76 0.50 -4.08
N VAL A 59 3.45 -0.17 -5.20
CA VAL A 59 3.06 0.44 -6.48
C VAL A 59 1.63 -0.05 -6.75
N PRO A 60 0.59 0.79 -6.63
CA PRO A 60 -0.80 0.35 -6.71
C PRO A 60 -1.26 0.00 -8.13
N TYR A 61 -0.54 0.46 -9.15
CA TYR A 61 -0.91 0.37 -10.57
C TYR A 61 -0.02 -0.55 -11.43
N ALA A 62 0.74 -1.48 -10.83
CA ALA A 62 1.80 -2.20 -11.54
C ALA A 62 1.32 -2.97 -12.79
N THR A 63 0.19 -3.66 -12.71
CA THR A 63 -0.40 -4.45 -13.81
C THR A 63 -1.81 -4.01 -14.21
N ALA A 64 -2.43 -3.15 -13.40
CA ALA A 64 -3.73 -2.51 -13.65
C ALA A 64 -3.85 -1.29 -12.74
N GLU A 65 -4.41 -0.19 -13.24
CA GLU A 65 -4.66 1.03 -12.46
C GLU A 65 -5.60 0.76 -11.27
N GLU A 66 -5.34 1.42 -10.15
CA GLU A 66 -6.28 1.44 -9.03
C GLU A 66 -7.57 2.19 -9.38
N LYS A 67 -8.67 1.74 -8.79
CA LYS A 67 -9.98 2.37 -8.93
C LYS A 67 -10.36 3.05 -7.65
N ILE A 68 -10.71 4.33 -7.75
CA ILE A 68 -11.20 5.14 -6.63
C ILE A 68 -12.71 5.31 -6.79
N THR A 69 -13.47 5.00 -5.75
CA THR A 69 -14.93 5.16 -5.73
C THR A 69 -15.36 5.68 -4.36
N GLY A 70 -15.64 6.97 -4.27
CA GLY A 70 -15.83 7.64 -2.99
C GLY A 70 -14.57 7.49 -2.13
N THR A 71 -14.70 6.94 -0.92
CA THR A 71 -13.57 6.69 -0.01
C THR A 71 -13.01 5.27 -0.10
N THR A 72 -13.32 4.54 -1.18
CA THR A 72 -12.82 3.18 -1.40
C THR A 72 -11.81 3.15 -2.54
N ILE A 73 -10.67 2.49 -2.32
CA ILE A 73 -9.64 2.23 -3.31
C ILE A 73 -9.53 0.73 -3.53
N ALA A 74 -9.60 0.29 -4.78
CA ALA A 74 -9.34 -1.09 -5.19
C ALA A 74 -8.12 -1.13 -6.12
N ALA A 75 -7.06 -1.80 -5.69
CA ALA A 75 -5.84 -1.98 -6.46
C ALA A 75 -5.66 -3.47 -6.78
N ASP A 76 -6.24 -3.89 -7.91
CA ASP A 76 -6.25 -5.30 -8.34
C ASP A 76 -4.96 -5.74 -9.07
N GLY A 77 -4.10 -4.76 -9.40
CA GLY A 77 -2.85 -4.96 -10.12
C GLY A 77 -1.62 -4.43 -9.40
N ALA A 78 -1.68 -4.25 -8.08
CA ALA A 78 -0.59 -3.69 -7.30
C ALA A 78 0.63 -4.62 -7.20
N ALA A 79 1.75 -4.06 -6.75
CA ALA A 79 2.93 -4.80 -6.34
C ALA A 79 3.57 -4.17 -5.11
N PHE A 80 4.27 -4.95 -4.30
CA PHE A 80 5.08 -4.42 -3.20
C PHE A 80 6.51 -4.95 -3.27
N ARG A 81 7.45 -4.14 -2.79
CA ARG A 81 8.87 -4.49 -2.70
C ARG A 81 9.19 -4.96 -1.30
N SER A 82 9.84 -6.12 -1.19
CA SER A 82 10.38 -6.65 0.06
C SER A 82 11.69 -7.39 -0.21
N GLY A 83 12.77 -7.04 0.48
CA GLY A 83 14.05 -7.74 0.38
C GLY A 83 14.61 -7.80 -1.05
N LYS A 84 14.60 -6.66 -1.77
CA LYS A 84 15.05 -6.51 -3.17
C LYS A 84 14.25 -7.29 -4.22
N ASN A 85 13.10 -7.87 -3.87
CA ASN A 85 12.20 -8.50 -4.83
C ASN A 85 10.84 -7.81 -4.82
N TRP A 86 10.17 -7.84 -5.96
CA TRP A 86 8.79 -7.41 -6.12
C TRP A 86 7.86 -8.61 -6.05
N TYR A 87 6.70 -8.43 -5.45
CA TYR A 87 5.65 -9.44 -5.33
C TYR A 87 4.33 -8.84 -5.77
N GLY A 88 3.48 -9.64 -6.40
CA GLY A 88 2.12 -9.22 -6.72
C GLY A 88 1.33 -8.89 -5.45
N LEU A 89 0.46 -7.89 -5.55
CA LEU A 89 -0.44 -7.48 -4.49
C LEU A 89 -1.81 -7.17 -5.08
N LYS A 90 -2.85 -7.59 -4.37
CA LYS A 90 -4.19 -7.04 -4.55
C LYS A 90 -4.65 -6.50 -3.22
N PHE A 91 -5.32 -5.35 -3.22
CA PHE A 91 -5.98 -4.88 -2.01
C PHE A 91 -7.25 -4.10 -2.33
N LYS A 92 -8.15 -4.08 -1.35
CA LYS A 92 -9.23 -3.09 -1.25
C LYS A 92 -9.09 -2.40 0.09
N CYS A 93 -9.14 -1.07 0.03
CA CYS A 93 -8.94 -0.18 1.15
C CYS A 93 -10.13 0.76 1.25
N GLN A 94 -10.72 0.86 2.44
CA GLN A 94 -11.81 1.77 2.74
C GLN A 94 -11.34 2.79 3.75
N LEU A 95 -11.47 4.06 3.41
CA LEU A 95 -11.20 5.17 4.31
C LEU A 95 -12.49 5.71 4.94
N ALA A 96 -12.33 6.37 6.08
CA ALA A 96 -13.36 7.20 6.69
C ALA A 96 -13.81 8.31 5.72
N GLN A 97 -14.96 8.93 6.02
CA GLN A 97 -15.59 9.92 5.14
C GLN A 97 -14.71 11.14 4.87
N ASP A 98 -13.82 11.49 5.81
CA ASP A 98 -12.82 12.56 5.67
C ASP A 98 -11.60 12.16 4.81
N GLY A 99 -11.44 10.88 4.49
CA GLY A 99 -10.30 10.36 3.76
C GLY A 99 -8.99 10.36 4.54
N GLU A 100 -9.03 10.51 5.87
CA GLU A 100 -7.84 10.69 6.72
C GLU A 100 -7.41 9.41 7.45
N SER A 101 -8.30 8.43 7.56
CA SER A 101 -8.01 7.18 8.26
C SER A 101 -8.56 5.97 7.51
N VAL A 102 -7.80 4.88 7.51
CA VAL A 102 -8.27 3.59 6.98
C VAL A 102 -9.17 2.94 8.03
N ILE A 103 -10.36 2.49 7.60
CA ILE A 103 -11.38 1.85 8.45
C ILE A 103 -11.69 0.40 8.02
N GLY A 104 -11.23 0.01 6.83
CA GLY A 104 -11.38 -1.35 6.33
C GLY A 104 -10.27 -1.68 5.33
N PHE A 105 -9.77 -2.90 5.39
CA PHE A 105 -8.73 -3.35 4.49
C PHE A 105 -8.87 -4.85 4.22
N GLU A 106 -8.56 -5.27 3.01
CA GLU A 106 -8.40 -6.66 2.61
C GLU A 106 -7.31 -6.75 1.57
N PHE A 107 -6.53 -7.83 1.60
CA PHE A 107 -5.41 -7.98 0.66
C PHE A 107 -5.11 -9.43 0.30
N LEU A 108 -4.35 -9.60 -0.77
CA LEU A 108 -3.80 -10.87 -1.21
C LEU A 108 -2.37 -10.64 -1.72
N VAL A 109 -1.42 -11.37 -1.15
CA VAL A 109 -0.05 -11.41 -1.66
C VAL A 109 0.05 -12.51 -2.71
N GLY A 110 0.54 -12.15 -3.90
CA GLY A 110 0.81 -13.05 -5.01
C GLY A 110 2.28 -13.49 -5.07
N ASP A 111 2.62 -14.11 -6.20
CA ASP A 111 3.95 -14.61 -6.48
C ASP A 111 4.98 -13.48 -6.71
N PRO A 112 6.29 -13.78 -6.62
CA PRO A 112 7.34 -12.87 -7.04
C PRO A 112 7.16 -12.45 -8.50
N VAL A 113 7.31 -11.15 -8.77
CA VAL A 113 7.29 -10.60 -10.12
C VAL A 113 8.65 -10.87 -10.78
N ALA A 114 8.63 -11.48 -11.96
CA ALA A 114 9.84 -11.79 -12.72
C ALA A 114 10.62 -10.50 -13.06
N ARG A 115 11.95 -10.53 -12.89
CA ARG A 115 12.82 -9.35 -13.00
C ARG A 115 12.82 -8.69 -14.37
N ASP A 116 12.63 -9.48 -15.42
CA ASP A 116 12.52 -9.02 -16.81
C ASP A 116 11.26 -8.17 -17.05
N ARG A 117 10.21 -8.33 -16.23
CA ARG A 117 8.99 -7.51 -16.29
C ARG A 117 9.09 -6.18 -15.53
N TRP A 118 10.09 -6.00 -14.65
CA TRP A 118 10.11 -4.87 -13.72
C TRP A 118 10.09 -3.50 -14.39
N ASN A 119 10.89 -3.32 -15.44
CA ASN A 119 10.95 -2.03 -16.15
C ASN A 119 9.61 -1.70 -16.84
N GLU A 120 8.97 -2.70 -17.44
CA GLU A 120 7.67 -2.54 -18.12
C GLU A 120 6.56 -2.15 -17.12
N LEU A 121 6.60 -2.70 -15.91
CA LEU A 121 5.58 -2.51 -14.87
C LEU A 121 5.88 -1.33 -13.94
N GLY A 122 6.90 -0.51 -14.24
CA GLY A 122 7.27 0.62 -13.40
C GLY A 122 7.77 0.23 -12.00
N LEU A 123 8.43 -0.93 -11.88
CA LEU A 123 8.94 -1.50 -10.63
C LEU A 123 10.46 -1.31 -10.52
N PRO A 124 10.95 -0.17 -10.02
CA PRO A 124 12.37 0.15 -10.05
C PRO A 124 13.20 -0.83 -9.22
N ALA A 125 14.39 -1.17 -9.72
CA ALA A 125 15.34 -2.05 -9.02
C ALA A 125 15.98 -1.37 -7.79
N VAL A 126 16.11 -0.03 -7.82
CA VAL A 126 16.76 0.81 -6.80
C VAL A 126 15.86 2.01 -6.50
N HIS A 127 15.96 2.55 -5.27
CA HIS A 127 15.21 3.72 -4.82
C HIS A 127 15.70 5.01 -5.46
#